data_AF-A0A150RUM2-F1
#
_entry.id   AF-A0A150RUM2-F1
#
_cell.length_a   1.000
_cell.length_b   1.000
_cell.length_c   1.000
_cell.angle_alpha   90.00
_cell.angle_beta   90.00
_cell.angle_gamma   90.00
#
_symmetry.space_group_name_H-M   'P 1'
#
loop_
_entity.id
_entity.type
_entity.pdbx_description
1 polymer ?
#
loop_
_entity_poly.entity_id
_entity_poly.type
_entity_poly.pdbx_seq_one_letter_code
_entity_poly.pdbx_strand_id
1 'polypeptide(L)'
;MVNASIARSRRRAHERGAAVFIVVLVITMLMAIGLFAANVATLSTIATGHERRMTQTHYLAEYAMQLALAEIEQNGGLDAIAPTESTNCSISTEPCWSFYPHTFDAAEDLVELPAPEVPGSLGRADVAWIAKVEITDKIKPAIGNRAGSDQGGPNAVSADYCTVTMNARLIAWPNGAVMEEAGSQESLSVVADILCSK
;
A
#
# COMPACT_ATOMS: atom_id res chain seq x y z
N MET A 1 63.60 -56.83 -8.12
CA MET A 1 63.19 -55.61 -7.36
C MET A 1 62.28 -54.65 -8.15
N VAL A 2 61.60 -55.07 -9.22
CA VAL A 2 60.78 -54.17 -10.08
C VAL A 2 59.32 -54.00 -9.59
N ASN A 3 58.79 -54.93 -8.80
CA ASN A 3 57.36 -54.91 -8.41
C ASN A 3 56.98 -53.85 -7.36
N ALA A 4 57.94 -53.37 -6.55
CA ALA A 4 57.67 -52.41 -5.49
C ALA A 4 57.52 -50.96 -6.00
N SER A 5 58.17 -50.61 -7.12
CA SER A 5 58.09 -49.26 -7.72
C SER A 5 56.76 -49.05 -8.45
N ILE A 6 56.26 -50.07 -9.15
CA ILE A 6 54.95 -50.05 -9.82
C ILE A 6 53.81 -49.95 -8.79
N ALA A 7 53.91 -50.69 -7.68
CA ALA A 7 52.93 -50.61 -6.59
C ALA A 7 52.91 -49.22 -5.90
N ARG A 8 54.07 -48.58 -5.71
CA ARG A 8 54.17 -47.20 -5.20
C ARG A 8 53.65 -46.17 -6.20
N SER A 9 53.91 -46.35 -7.49
CA SER A 9 53.41 -45.46 -8.54
C SER A 9 51.88 -45.52 -8.66
N ARG A 10 51.28 -46.72 -8.58
CA ARG A 10 49.81 -46.89 -8.58
C ARG A 10 49.14 -46.27 -7.34
N ARG A 11 49.76 -46.36 -6.16
CA ARG A 11 49.27 -45.67 -4.95
C ARG A 11 49.26 -44.15 -5.12
N ARG A 12 50.35 -43.55 -5.61
CA ARG A 12 50.43 -42.10 -5.85
C ARG A 12 49.48 -41.62 -6.96
N ALA A 13 49.24 -42.44 -7.98
CA ALA A 13 48.25 -42.13 -9.02
C ALA A 13 46.81 -42.15 -8.49
N HIS A 14 46.48 -43.08 -7.58
CA HIS A 14 45.18 -43.15 -6.91
C HIS A 14 44.94 -41.97 -5.96
N GLU A 15 45.98 -41.53 -5.24
CA GLU A 15 45.91 -40.37 -4.33
C GLU A 15 45.60 -39.06 -5.07
N ARG A 16 46.11 -38.89 -6.30
CA ARG A 16 45.81 -37.71 -7.13
C ARG A 16 44.36 -37.69 -7.63
N GLY A 17 43.78 -38.85 -7.96
CA GLY A 17 42.37 -38.94 -8.38
C GLY A 17 41.40 -38.60 -7.24
N ALA A 18 41.70 -39.06 -6.02
CA ALA A 18 40.90 -38.77 -4.84
C ALA A 18 40.92 -37.28 -4.46
N ALA A 19 42.10 -36.63 -4.55
CA ALA A 19 42.22 -35.19 -4.27
C ALA A 19 41.40 -34.35 -5.25
N VAL A 20 41.46 -34.66 -6.56
CA VAL A 20 40.67 -33.96 -7.57
C VAL A 20 39.17 -34.15 -7.35
N PHE A 21 38.73 -35.34 -6.98
CA PHE A 21 37.32 -35.61 -6.66
C PHE A 21 36.82 -34.75 -5.49
N ILE A 22 37.59 -34.65 -4.41
CA ILE A 22 37.24 -33.82 -3.25
C ILE A 22 37.15 -32.35 -3.65
N VAL A 23 38.12 -31.83 -4.43
CA VAL A 23 38.11 -30.43 -4.87
C VAL A 23 36.88 -30.13 -5.73
N VAL A 24 36.53 -31.00 -6.68
CA VAL A 24 35.33 -30.83 -7.51
C VAL A 24 34.07 -30.86 -6.62
N LEU A 25 33.98 -31.80 -5.68
CA LEU A 25 32.85 -31.88 -4.75
C LEU A 25 32.69 -30.60 -3.93
N VAL A 26 33.80 -30.06 -3.40
CA VAL A 26 33.80 -28.78 -2.67
C VAL A 26 33.36 -27.63 -3.56
N ILE A 27 33.89 -27.52 -4.78
CA ILE A 27 33.50 -26.47 -5.73
C ILE A 27 32.00 -26.58 -6.06
N THR A 28 31.49 -27.79 -6.29
CA THR A 28 30.05 -27.99 -6.56
C THR A 28 29.17 -27.63 -5.38
N MET A 29 29.59 -27.94 -4.15
CA MET A 29 28.84 -27.55 -2.95
C MET A 29 28.83 -26.03 -2.78
N LEU A 30 29.99 -25.38 -2.94
CA LEU A 30 30.09 -23.92 -2.87
C LEU A 30 29.26 -23.23 -3.96
N MET A 31 29.27 -23.77 -5.19
CA MET A 31 28.45 -23.26 -6.29
C MET A 31 26.95 -23.41 -6.02
N ALA A 32 26.51 -24.57 -5.49
CA ALA A 32 25.12 -24.79 -5.12
C ALA A 32 24.65 -23.82 -4.04
N ILE A 33 25.49 -23.58 -3.02
CA ILE A 33 25.20 -22.59 -1.96
C ILE A 33 25.14 -21.18 -2.55
N GLY A 34 26.07 -20.82 -3.43
CA GLY A 34 26.08 -19.51 -4.09
C GLY A 34 24.82 -19.25 -4.94
N LEU A 35 24.37 -20.25 -5.70
CA LEU A 35 23.14 -20.18 -6.49
C LEU A 35 21.91 -20.04 -5.60
N PHE A 36 21.85 -20.80 -4.51
CA PHE A 36 20.75 -20.70 -3.55
C PHE A 36 20.71 -19.32 -2.88
N ALA A 37 21.86 -18.80 -2.45
CA ALA A 37 21.96 -17.48 -1.85
C ALA A 37 21.53 -16.37 -2.82
N ALA A 38 21.94 -16.44 -4.09
CA ALA A 38 21.53 -15.49 -5.12
C ALA A 38 20.01 -15.51 -5.34
N ASN A 39 19.40 -16.71 -5.37
CA ASN A 39 17.95 -16.84 -5.50
C ASN A 39 17.21 -16.22 -4.30
N VAL A 40 17.65 -16.52 -3.07
CA VAL A 40 17.05 -15.95 -1.85
C VAL A 40 17.18 -14.42 -1.81
N ALA A 41 18.34 -13.88 -2.18
CA ALA A 41 18.53 -12.43 -2.26
C ALA A 41 17.59 -11.77 -3.29
N THR A 42 17.37 -12.44 -4.43
CA THR A 42 16.45 -11.96 -5.48
C THR A 42 15.01 -11.95 -4.97
N LEU A 43 14.55 -13.05 -4.36
CA LEU A 43 13.20 -13.15 -3.78
C LEU A 43 12.99 -12.10 -2.67
N SER A 44 13.98 -11.91 -1.80
CA SER A 44 13.92 -10.88 -0.76
C SER A 44 13.79 -9.48 -1.37
N THR A 45 14.52 -9.19 -2.43
CA THR A 45 14.47 -7.88 -3.11
C THR A 45 13.09 -7.63 -3.70
N ILE A 46 12.49 -8.64 -4.36
CA ILE A 46 11.15 -8.57 -4.94
C ILE A 46 10.11 -8.36 -3.83
N ALA A 47 10.18 -9.14 -2.75
CA ALA A 47 9.27 -9.02 -1.62
C ALA A 47 9.31 -7.63 -0.98
N THR A 48 10.50 -7.09 -0.70
CA THR A 48 10.65 -5.71 -0.19
C THR A 48 10.14 -4.66 -1.18
N GLY A 49 10.24 -4.91 -2.49
CA GLY A 49 9.65 -4.06 -3.52
C GLY A 49 8.12 -3.99 -3.41
N HIS A 50 7.46 -5.13 -3.19
CA HIS A 50 6.01 -5.19 -3.00
C HIS A 50 5.57 -4.51 -1.69
N GLU A 51 6.29 -4.72 -0.58
CA GLU A 51 5.99 -4.05 0.69
C GLU A 51 6.04 -2.52 0.56
N ARG A 52 7.08 -1.98 -0.09
CA ARG A 52 7.19 -0.53 -0.32
C ARG A 52 6.00 0.02 -1.12
N ARG A 53 5.58 -0.69 -2.17
CA ARG A 53 4.42 -0.29 -2.99
C ARG A 53 3.13 -0.31 -2.19
N MET A 54 2.91 -1.35 -1.38
CA MET A 54 1.76 -1.45 -0.49
C MET A 54 1.73 -0.29 0.51
N THR A 55 2.85 0.00 1.19
CA THR A 55 2.93 1.11 2.14
C THR A 55 2.65 2.46 1.47
N GLN A 56 3.15 2.67 0.26
CA GLN A 56 2.87 3.90 -0.49
C GLN A 56 1.38 4.02 -0.88
N THR A 57 0.74 2.94 -1.35
CA THR A 57 -0.69 2.96 -1.67
C THR A 57 -1.56 3.13 -0.44
N HIS A 58 -1.14 2.56 0.69
CA HIS A 58 -1.76 2.73 1.99
C HIS A 58 -1.81 4.20 2.40
N TYR A 59 -0.66 4.88 2.43
CA TYR A 59 -0.62 6.31 2.79
C TYR A 59 -1.42 7.18 1.83
N LEU A 60 -1.39 6.89 0.53
CA LEU A 60 -2.18 7.64 -0.43
C LEU A 60 -3.69 7.46 -0.20
N ALA A 61 -4.13 6.27 0.20
CA ALA A 61 -5.52 6.02 0.56
C ALA A 61 -5.92 6.72 1.87
N GLU A 62 -5.01 6.84 2.84
CA GLU A 62 -5.23 7.64 4.06
C GLU A 62 -5.36 9.13 3.74
N TYR A 63 -4.47 9.69 2.92
CA TYR A 63 -4.56 11.09 2.50
C TYR A 63 -5.84 11.39 1.71
N ALA A 64 -6.26 10.46 0.87
CA ALA A 64 -7.54 10.53 0.17
C ALA A 64 -8.73 10.65 1.16
N MET A 65 -8.74 9.88 2.26
CA MET A 65 -9.75 10.00 3.32
C MET A 65 -9.68 11.34 4.04
N GLN A 66 -8.47 11.78 4.41
CA GLN A 66 -8.26 13.05 5.11
C GLN A 66 -8.73 14.24 4.28
N LEU A 67 -8.50 14.21 2.96
CA LEU A 67 -8.96 15.26 2.06
C LEU A 67 -10.49 15.26 1.93
N ALA A 68 -11.13 14.08 1.90
CA ALA A 68 -12.59 13.99 1.92
C ALA A 68 -13.18 14.56 3.23
N LEU A 69 -12.52 14.34 4.37
CA LEU A 69 -12.89 14.96 5.65
C LEU A 69 -12.75 16.48 5.61
N ALA A 70 -11.63 16.99 5.08
CA ALA A 70 -11.40 18.42 4.96
C ALA A 70 -12.48 19.09 4.10
N GLU A 71 -12.89 18.47 3.00
CA GLU A 71 -13.98 18.95 2.15
C GLU A 71 -15.32 19.02 2.91
N ILE A 72 -15.61 18.01 3.74
CA ILE A 72 -16.83 17.99 4.56
C ILE A 72 -16.81 19.14 5.57
N GLU A 73 -15.68 19.35 6.25
CA GLU A 73 -15.52 20.43 7.23
C GLU A 73 -15.62 21.81 6.56
N GLN A 74 -15.01 21.98 5.39
CA GLN A 74 -15.05 23.22 4.62
C GLN A 74 -16.48 23.59 4.18
N ASN A 75 -17.30 22.58 3.83
CA ASN A 75 -18.71 22.77 3.48
C ASN A 75 -19.63 22.93 4.70
N GLY A 76 -19.11 22.87 5.93
CA GLY A 76 -19.89 23.06 7.15
C GLY A 76 -20.56 21.80 7.70
N GLY A 77 -20.16 20.62 7.22
CA GLY A 77 -20.61 19.32 7.69
C GLY A 77 -21.24 18.46 6.58
N LEU A 78 -21.42 17.18 6.89
CA LEU A 78 -21.91 16.19 5.92
C LEU A 78 -23.31 16.51 5.38
N ASP A 79 -24.17 17.18 6.17
CA ASP A 79 -25.54 17.53 5.78
C ASP A 79 -25.61 18.64 4.74
N ALA A 80 -24.56 19.45 4.63
CA ALA A 80 -24.45 20.47 3.59
C ALA A 80 -24.16 19.87 2.22
N ILE A 81 -23.75 18.60 2.16
CA ILE A 81 -23.40 17.88 0.95
C ILE A 81 -24.53 16.92 0.61
N ALA A 82 -25.03 16.99 -0.62
CA ALA A 82 -26.07 16.07 -1.09
C ALA A 82 -25.50 14.63 -1.16
N PRO A 83 -26.20 13.63 -0.59
CA PRO A 83 -25.81 12.25 -0.77
C PRO A 83 -25.96 11.84 -2.24
N THR A 84 -25.05 11.00 -2.70
CA THR A 84 -25.12 10.32 -3.99
C THR A 84 -26.20 9.23 -3.94
N GLU A 85 -26.87 9.00 -5.07
CA GLU A 85 -27.79 7.86 -5.22
C GLU A 85 -27.08 6.53 -4.92
N SER A 86 -27.80 5.59 -4.28
CA SER A 86 -27.21 4.33 -3.81
C SER A 86 -26.64 3.44 -4.91
N THR A 87 -27.10 3.59 -6.16
CA THR A 87 -26.53 2.93 -7.34
C THR A 87 -25.10 3.35 -7.66
N ASN A 88 -24.65 4.50 -7.13
CA ASN A 88 -23.32 5.04 -7.37
C ASN A 88 -22.32 4.73 -6.24
N CYS A 89 -22.76 4.06 -5.16
CA CYS A 89 -21.87 3.54 -4.13
C CYS A 89 -21.56 2.06 -4.31
N SER A 90 -20.30 1.72 -4.03
CA SER A 90 -19.74 0.41 -4.31
C SER A 90 -19.98 -0.58 -3.16
N ILE A 91 -20.34 -0.07 -1.98
CA ILE A 91 -20.38 -0.81 -0.71
C ILE A 91 -21.75 -0.85 -0.03
N SER A 92 -22.69 0.02 -0.44
CA SER A 92 -23.99 0.14 0.23
C SER A 92 -25.10 0.40 -0.78
N THR A 93 -26.27 -0.16 -0.48
CA THR A 93 -27.53 0.08 -1.20
C THR A 93 -28.33 1.24 -0.61
N GLU A 94 -27.82 1.86 0.46
CA GLU A 94 -28.40 3.06 1.07
C GLU A 94 -27.78 4.34 0.49
N PRO A 95 -28.43 5.51 0.64
CA PRO A 95 -27.83 6.79 0.30
C PRO A 95 -26.48 6.96 1.00
N CYS A 96 -25.50 7.43 0.26
CA CYS A 96 -24.11 7.51 0.70
C CYS A 96 -23.49 8.80 0.16
N TRP A 97 -22.32 9.18 0.63
CA TRP A 97 -21.57 10.28 0.05
C TRP A 97 -20.33 9.72 -0.65
N SER A 98 -20.18 10.02 -1.93
CA SER A 98 -19.03 9.60 -2.72
C SER A 98 -18.15 10.78 -3.06
N PHE A 99 -16.87 10.65 -2.74
CA PHE A 99 -15.86 11.65 -2.96
C PHE A 99 -14.77 11.10 -3.86
N TYR A 100 -14.28 11.95 -4.76
CA TYR A 100 -13.20 11.64 -5.68
C TYR A 100 -12.05 12.60 -5.38
N PRO A 101 -11.04 12.18 -4.59
CA PRO A 101 -10.06 13.15 -4.08
C PRO A 101 -9.26 13.90 -5.13
N HIS A 102 -9.06 13.30 -6.30
CA HIS A 102 -8.42 13.96 -7.45
C HIS A 102 -9.27 15.06 -8.10
N THR A 103 -10.56 15.18 -7.75
CA THR A 103 -11.45 16.24 -8.25
C THR A 103 -11.61 17.39 -7.26
N PHE A 104 -11.01 17.30 -6.07
CA PHE A 104 -11.06 18.38 -5.11
C PHE A 104 -10.14 19.51 -5.54
N ASP A 105 -10.57 20.74 -5.29
CA ASP A 105 -9.82 21.96 -5.56
C ASP A 105 -8.76 22.17 -4.44
N ALA A 106 -7.94 21.15 -4.22
CA ALA A 106 -6.85 21.20 -3.26
C ALA A 106 -5.76 22.14 -3.81
N ALA A 107 -5.24 23.02 -2.96
CA ALA A 107 -4.19 23.97 -3.34
C ALA A 107 -2.89 23.26 -3.80
N GLU A 108 -2.70 22.00 -3.42
CA GLU A 108 -1.56 21.16 -3.79
C GLU A 108 -2.05 19.77 -4.19
N ASP A 109 -1.39 19.16 -5.17
CA ASP A 109 -1.63 17.77 -5.57
C ASP A 109 -1.18 16.82 -4.44
N LEU A 110 -1.89 15.71 -4.22
CA LEU A 110 -1.54 14.74 -3.17
C LEU A 110 -0.19 14.07 -3.44
N VAL A 111 0.27 14.09 -4.69
CA VAL A 111 1.47 13.41 -5.14
C VAL A 111 2.43 14.40 -5.78
N GLU A 112 3.68 14.41 -5.30
CA GLU A 112 4.76 15.13 -5.97
C GLU A 112 5.25 14.28 -7.14
N LEU A 113 5.13 14.82 -8.35
CA LEU A 113 5.56 14.15 -9.57
C LEU A 113 7.09 14.04 -9.61
N PRO A 114 7.65 12.94 -10.16
CA PRO A 114 9.08 12.79 -10.29
C PRO A 114 9.68 13.83 -11.25
N ALA A 115 10.77 14.48 -10.82
CA ALA A 115 11.61 15.31 -11.67
C ALA A 115 12.86 14.52 -12.13
N PRO A 116 13.57 14.94 -13.19
CA PRO A 116 14.71 14.19 -13.75
C PRO A 116 15.79 13.81 -12.72
N GLU A 117 15.96 14.63 -11.68
CA GLU A 117 16.98 14.46 -10.65
C GLU A 117 16.41 14.15 -9.26
N VAL A 118 15.11 14.37 -9.06
CA VAL A 118 14.44 14.27 -7.76
C VAL A 118 13.34 13.22 -7.85
N PRO A 119 13.39 12.13 -7.06
CA PRO A 119 12.27 11.19 -7.00
C PRO A 119 11.02 11.91 -6.48
N GLY A 120 9.87 11.62 -7.07
CA GLY A 120 8.58 12.08 -6.55
C GLY A 120 8.20 11.35 -5.25
N SER A 121 7.04 11.69 -4.68
CA SER A 121 6.59 11.10 -3.42
C SER A 121 6.34 9.58 -3.51
N LEU A 122 6.02 9.09 -4.72
CA LEU A 122 5.86 7.67 -5.04
C LEU A 122 7.12 7.03 -5.67
N GLY A 123 8.24 7.76 -5.71
CA GLY A 123 9.51 7.30 -6.25
C GLY A 123 9.85 7.91 -7.61
N ARG A 124 10.76 7.28 -8.36
CA ARG A 124 11.23 7.78 -9.67
C ARG A 124 10.31 7.47 -10.85
N ALA A 125 9.40 6.52 -10.67
CA ALA A 125 8.43 6.17 -11.69
C ALA A 125 7.27 7.17 -11.63
N ASP A 126 6.80 7.59 -12.80
CA ASP A 126 5.54 8.30 -12.89
C ASP A 126 4.40 7.30 -12.61
N VAL A 127 3.57 7.59 -11.62
CA VAL A 127 2.51 6.68 -11.13
C VAL A 127 1.19 7.41 -11.21
N ALA A 128 0.30 6.89 -12.04
CA ALA A 128 -1.08 7.32 -12.07
C ALA A 128 -1.87 6.63 -10.96
N TRP A 129 -2.86 7.32 -10.41
CA TRP A 129 -3.68 6.79 -9.33
C TRP A 129 -5.12 7.30 -9.42
N ILE A 130 -6.04 6.52 -8.86
CA ILE A 130 -7.42 6.95 -8.62
C ILE A 130 -7.83 6.51 -7.23
N ALA A 131 -8.45 7.42 -6.48
CA ALA A 131 -9.07 7.13 -5.20
C ALA A 131 -10.56 7.48 -5.24
N LYS A 132 -11.34 6.69 -4.51
CA LYS A 132 -12.74 6.96 -4.21
C LYS A 132 -12.96 6.77 -2.72
N VAL A 133 -13.55 7.76 -2.06
CA VAL A 133 -13.94 7.68 -0.65
C VAL A 133 -15.46 7.67 -0.57
N GLU A 134 -16.02 6.66 0.08
CA GLU A 134 -17.45 6.48 0.26
C GLU A 134 -17.78 6.56 1.75
N ILE A 135 -18.77 7.37 2.10
CA ILE A 135 -19.27 7.51 3.46
C ILE A 135 -20.67 6.92 3.55
N THR A 136 -20.87 6.02 4.51
CA THR A 136 -22.12 5.30 4.75
C THR A 136 -22.46 5.30 6.23
N ASP A 137 -23.62 4.71 6.57
CA ASP A 137 -24.03 4.43 7.95
C ASP A 137 -24.02 5.66 8.85
N LYS A 138 -24.55 6.77 8.35
CA LYS A 138 -24.65 8.01 9.11
C LYS A 138 -25.60 7.83 10.31
N ILE A 139 -25.03 7.85 11.51
CA ILE A 139 -25.75 7.76 12.77
C ILE A 139 -25.69 9.11 13.50
N LYS A 140 -26.86 9.64 13.86
CA LYS A 140 -27.02 10.86 14.69
C LYS A 140 -27.74 10.53 16.00
N PRO A 141 -27.28 11.03 17.16
CA PRO A 141 -25.99 11.70 17.39
C PRO A 141 -24.82 10.71 17.33
N ALA A 142 -23.58 11.23 17.23
CA ALA A 142 -22.37 10.41 17.29
C ALA A 142 -22.29 9.53 18.56
N ILE A 143 -21.75 8.32 18.40
CA ILE A 143 -21.53 7.36 19.47
C ILE A 143 -20.53 7.94 20.47
N GLY A 144 -20.92 8.05 21.74
CA GLY A 144 -20.05 8.60 22.78
C GLY A 144 -20.08 10.13 22.90
N ASN A 145 -21.13 10.77 22.38
CA ASN A 145 -21.45 12.19 22.51
C ASN A 145 -21.04 12.77 23.88
N ARG A 146 -20.18 13.80 23.85
CA ARG A 146 -19.62 14.44 25.05
C ARG A 146 -20.44 15.69 25.38
N ALA A 147 -20.46 16.09 26.64
CA ALA A 147 -21.15 17.33 27.03
C ALA A 147 -20.58 18.52 26.23
N GLY A 148 -21.44 19.17 25.43
CA GLY A 148 -21.05 20.30 24.59
C GLY A 148 -20.58 19.93 23.18
N SER A 149 -20.88 18.73 22.68
CA SER A 149 -20.69 18.35 21.26
C SER A 149 -21.99 18.15 20.48
N ASP A 150 -23.14 18.42 21.09
CA ASP A 150 -24.45 18.26 20.47
C ASP A 150 -25.38 19.45 20.72
N GLN A 151 -26.20 19.79 19.72
CA GLN A 151 -27.24 20.82 19.85
C GLN A 151 -28.33 20.45 20.87
N GLY A 152 -28.47 19.16 21.21
CA GLY A 152 -29.49 18.65 22.13
C GLY A 152 -29.07 18.62 23.61
N GLY A 153 -27.80 18.90 23.92
CA GLY A 153 -27.23 18.77 25.26
C GLY A 153 -27.45 20.00 26.16
N PRO A 154 -27.16 19.87 27.48
CA PRO A 154 -27.33 20.96 28.45
C PRO A 154 -26.41 22.18 28.22
N ASN A 155 -25.35 22.02 27.42
CA ASN A 155 -24.43 23.09 26.98
C ASN A 155 -24.35 23.10 25.45
N ALA A 156 -25.50 23.24 24.79
CA ALA A 156 -25.61 23.15 23.33
C ALA A 156 -24.60 24.07 22.61
N VAL A 157 -23.79 23.46 21.74
CA VAL A 157 -22.95 24.15 20.75
C VAL A 157 -23.66 24.09 19.40
N SER A 158 -23.34 25.04 18.49
CA SER A 158 -23.94 25.07 17.14
C SER A 158 -23.58 23.84 16.29
N ALA A 159 -22.54 23.08 16.64
CA ALA A 159 -22.10 21.92 15.87
C ALA A 159 -22.78 20.61 16.32
N ASP A 160 -23.16 19.77 15.35
CA ASP A 160 -23.70 18.43 15.52
C ASP A 160 -22.77 17.42 14.83
N TYR A 161 -22.38 16.36 15.54
CA TYR A 161 -21.48 15.32 15.03
C TYR A 161 -22.23 14.02 14.76
N CYS A 162 -21.83 13.31 13.72
CA CYS A 162 -22.31 11.97 13.39
C CYS A 162 -21.19 10.94 13.45
N THR A 163 -21.54 9.72 13.83
CA THR A 163 -20.70 8.57 13.50
C THR A 163 -21.02 8.12 12.09
N VAL A 164 -19.98 7.88 11.29
CA VAL A 164 -20.09 7.38 9.92
C VAL A 164 -19.08 6.26 9.67
N THR A 165 -19.37 5.39 8.71
CA THR A 165 -18.38 4.47 8.16
C THR A 165 -17.79 5.10 6.89
N MET A 166 -16.48 5.32 6.87
CA MET A 166 -15.73 5.80 5.73
C MET A 166 -14.96 4.65 5.08
N ASN A 167 -15.04 4.53 3.77
CA ASN A 167 -14.36 3.51 3.00
C ASN A 167 -13.60 4.16 1.86
N ALA A 168 -12.28 4.05 1.85
CA ALA A 168 -11.44 4.50 0.74
C ALA A 168 -11.00 3.30 -0.08
N ARG A 169 -11.09 3.44 -1.39
CA ARG A 169 -10.56 2.49 -2.36
C ARG A 169 -9.58 3.23 -3.24
N LEU A 170 -8.41 2.66 -3.40
CA LEU A 170 -7.35 3.24 -4.19
C LEU A 170 -6.75 2.21 -5.13
N ILE A 171 -6.48 2.65 -6.35
CA ILE A 171 -5.74 1.89 -7.35
C ILE A 171 -4.63 2.79 -7.86
N ALA A 172 -3.38 2.31 -7.84
CA ALA A 172 -2.22 3.00 -8.39
C ALA A 172 -1.50 2.12 -9.42
N TRP A 173 -1.09 2.69 -10.55
CA TRP A 173 -0.45 1.98 -11.65
C TRP A 173 0.65 2.84 -12.31
N PRO A 174 1.64 2.23 -12.98
CA PRO A 174 2.67 2.98 -13.70
C PRO A 174 2.06 3.80 -14.84
N ASN A 175 2.40 5.08 -14.96
CA ASN A 175 1.93 5.91 -16.05
C ASN A 175 2.61 5.50 -17.38
N GLY A 176 1.85 5.37 -18.46
CA GLY A 176 2.37 4.98 -19.78
C GLY A 176 2.61 3.47 -20.00
N ALA A 177 2.42 2.63 -18.99
CA ALA A 177 2.29 1.18 -19.19
C ALA A 177 0.83 0.84 -19.56
N VAL A 178 0.63 -0.15 -20.43
CA VAL A 178 -0.68 -0.80 -20.58
C VAL A 178 -1.09 -1.28 -19.17
N MET A 179 -2.35 -1.15 -18.77
CA MET A 179 -2.88 -1.60 -17.44
C MET A 179 -2.63 -3.10 -17.12
N GLU A 180 -1.89 -3.81 -17.97
CA GLU A 180 -1.40 -5.18 -17.81
C GLU A 180 -0.22 -5.32 -16.82
N GLU A 181 0.57 -4.26 -16.57
CA GLU A 181 1.53 -4.29 -15.45
C GLU A 181 0.76 -4.08 -14.13
N ALA A 182 0.72 -5.13 -13.30
CA ALA A 182 -0.05 -5.17 -12.06
C ALA A 182 0.16 -3.91 -11.19
N GLY A 183 -0.88 -3.08 -11.12
CA GLY A 183 -0.98 -1.97 -10.18
C GLY A 183 -1.10 -2.45 -8.73
N SER A 184 -0.94 -1.53 -7.79
CA SER A 184 -1.22 -1.77 -6.37
C SER A 184 -2.63 -1.29 -6.04
N GLN A 185 -3.37 -2.08 -5.26
CA GLN A 185 -4.73 -1.76 -4.84
C GLN A 185 -4.81 -1.77 -3.32
N GLU A 186 -5.48 -0.78 -2.77
CA GLU A 186 -5.70 -0.64 -1.33
C GLU A 186 -7.18 -0.38 -1.05
N SER A 187 -7.70 -0.94 0.05
CA SER A 187 -9.01 -0.60 0.58
C SER A 187 -8.90 -0.38 2.08
N LEU A 188 -9.33 0.79 2.54
CA LEU A 188 -9.34 1.17 3.95
C LEU A 188 -10.77 1.42 4.40
N SER A 189 -11.10 1.01 5.62
CA SER A 189 -12.41 1.22 6.22
C SER A 189 -12.21 1.71 7.65
N VAL A 190 -12.83 2.84 7.99
CA VAL A 190 -12.72 3.50 9.29
C VAL A 190 -14.10 3.96 9.74
N VAL A 191 -14.41 3.74 11.01
CA VAL A 191 -15.56 4.37 11.67
C VAL A 191 -15.07 5.64 12.34
N ALA A 192 -15.67 6.78 11.98
CA ALA A 192 -15.24 8.10 12.44
C ALA A 192 -16.42 8.95 12.90
N ASP A 193 -16.17 9.81 13.88
CA ASP A 193 -17.10 10.86 14.28
C ASP A 193 -16.74 12.15 13.53
N ILE A 194 -17.64 12.63 12.68
CA ILE A 194 -17.40 13.78 11.78
C ILE A 194 -18.45 14.86 11.98
N LEU A 195 -18.13 16.09 11.56
CA LEU A 195 -19.08 17.19 11.58
C LEU A 195 -20.23 16.89 10.62
N CYS A 196 -21.45 16.93 11.15
CA CYS A 196 -22.65 16.65 10.38
C CYS A 196 -23.39 17.93 10.00
N SER A 197 -23.49 18.87 10.93
CA SER A 197 -24.00 20.20 10.65
C SER A 197 -23.41 21.21 11.62
N LYS A 198 -23.30 22.47 11.20
CA LYS A 198 -22.83 23.60 12.00
C LYS A 198 -23.98 24.56 12.34
#